data_AF-A0A6I2YG35-F1
#
_entry.id   AF-A0A6I2YG35-F1
#
_cell.length_a   1.000
_cell.length_b   1.000
_cell.length_c   1.000
_cell.angle_alpha   90.00
_cell.angle_beta   90.00
_cell.angle_gamma   90.00
#
_symmetry.space_group_name_H-M   'P 1'
#
loop_
_entity.id
_entity.type
_entity.pdbx_description
1 polymer ?
#
loop_
_entity_poly.entity_id
_entity_poly.type
_entity_poly.pdbx_seq_one_letter_code
_entity_poly.pdbx_strand_id
1 'polypeptide(L)' 'MIEPGDEEWVGDVADTLEPRQIVESANQFTGRIWSVRTDTVNFDGQLIERDILLHLGAVAVIALDDQDRVLLIRQYR' A
#
# COMPACT_ATOMS: atom_id res chain seq x y z
N MET A 1 -14.13 -20.68 -1.83
CA MET A 1 -15.34 -20.04 -1.27
C MET A 1 -15.11 -20.12 0.22
N ILE A 2 -14.82 -18.99 0.86
CA ILE A 2 -14.59 -18.95 2.31
C ILE A 2 -15.97 -19.15 2.95
N GLU A 3 -16.12 -20.13 3.82
CA GLU A 3 -17.38 -20.36 4.52
C GLU A 3 -17.54 -19.27 5.60
N PRO A 4 -18.75 -18.75 5.88
CA PRO A 4 -18.96 -17.62 6.80
C PRO A 4 -18.40 -17.81 8.22
N GLY A 5 -18.13 -19.06 8.64
CA GLY A 5 -17.53 -19.39 9.94
C GLY A 5 -16.00 -19.27 10.00
N ASP A 6 -15.32 -19.14 8.86
CA ASP A 6 -13.86 -18.98 8.78
C ASP A 6 -13.41 -17.52 9.00
N GLU A 7 -14.37 -16.58 9.12
CA GLU A 7 -14.14 -15.15 9.37
C GLU A 7 -14.55 -14.70 10.79
N GLU A 8 -14.74 -15.64 11.73
CA GLU A 8 -14.96 -15.26 13.13
C GLU A 8 -13.66 -14.76 13.77
N TRP A 9 -13.55 -13.44 13.89
CA TRP A 9 -12.45 -12.78 14.58
C TRP A 9 -12.51 -13.06 16.08
N VAL A 10 -11.53 -13.79 16.61
CA VAL A 10 -11.41 -14.07 18.04
C VAL A 10 -10.37 -13.14 18.66
N GLY A 11 -10.85 -12.12 19.39
CA GLY A 11 -9.99 -11.19 20.14
C GLY A 11 -10.35 -9.72 19.91
N ASP A 12 -9.56 -8.83 20.52
CA ASP A 12 -9.72 -7.39 20.36
C ASP A 12 -9.27 -6.95 18.96
N VAL A 13 -10.14 -6.24 18.24
CA VAL A 13 -9.82 -5.67 16.92
C VAL A 13 -8.80 -4.54 17.09
N ALA A 14 -7.66 -4.66 16.42
CA ALA A 14 -6.59 -3.65 16.45
C ALA A 14 -5.95 -3.50 15.08
N ASP A 15 -5.46 -2.29 14.79
CA ASP A 15 -4.61 -2.03 13.63
C ASP A 15 -3.17 -2.45 13.96
N THR A 16 -2.80 -3.64 13.52
CA THR A 16 -1.47 -4.22 13.75
C THR A 16 -0.84 -4.67 12.45
N LEU A 17 0.49 -4.58 12.37
CA LEU A 17 1.24 -5.17 11.27
C LEU A 17 1.07 -6.69 11.28
N GLU A 18 0.42 -7.22 10.25
CA GLU A 18 0.29 -8.64 10.03
C GLU A 18 0.97 -9.03 8.70
N PRO A 19 2.27 -9.37 8.73
CA PRO A 19 2.97 -9.74 7.51
C PRO A 19 2.43 -11.08 6.99
N ARG A 20 1.88 -11.07 5.78
CA ARG A 20 1.49 -12.29 5.06
C ARG A 20 2.68 -12.78 4.23
N GLN A 21 2.81 -14.11 4.11
CA GLN A 21 3.85 -14.70 3.30
C GLN A 21 3.56 -14.46 1.81
N ILE A 22 4.49 -13.78 1.13
CA ILE A 22 4.51 -13.70 -0.33
C ILE A 22 5.07 -15.02 -0.86
N VAL A 23 4.30 -15.69 -1.72
CA VAL A 23 4.70 -16.97 -2.34
C VAL A 23 5.24 -16.76 -3.75
N GLU A 24 4.80 -15.71 -4.43
CA GLU A 24 5.26 -15.33 -5.77
C GLU A 24 5.19 -13.81 -5.95
N SER A 25 6.10 -13.28 -6.76
CA SER A 25 6.09 -11.89 -7.20
C SER A 25 6.32 -11.82 -8.71
N ALA A 26 5.43 -11.14 -9.42
CA ALA A 26 5.52 -10.92 -10.87
C ALA A 26 5.52 -9.42 -11.18
N ASN A 27 6.47 -8.98 -12.02
CA ASN A 27 6.48 -7.61 -12.50
C ASN A 27 5.52 -7.48 -13.70
N GLN A 28 4.48 -6.66 -13.56
CA GLN A 28 3.49 -6.44 -14.60
C GLN A 28 3.84 -5.26 -15.51
N PHE A 29 4.49 -4.24 -14.94
CA PHE A 29 4.81 -3.03 -15.66
C PHE A 29 6.02 -2.31 -15.06
N THR A 30 6.96 -1.91 -15.92
CA THR A 30 8.08 -1.04 -15.54
C THR A 30 7.92 0.31 -16.22
N GLY A 31 7.62 1.35 -15.43
CA GLY A 31 7.60 2.73 -15.88
C GLY A 31 8.84 3.51 -15.47
N ARG A 32 8.89 4.79 -15.84
CA ARG A 32 10.03 5.68 -15.52
C ARG A 32 10.07 6.13 -14.05
N ILE A 33 8.90 6.27 -13.42
CA ILE A 33 8.76 6.81 -12.05
C ILE A 33 8.14 5.78 -11.12
N TRP A 34 7.21 4.98 -11.64
CA TRP A 34 6.53 3.94 -10.90
C TRP A 34 6.51 2.65 -11.71
N SER A 35 6.38 1.53 -11.01
CA SER A 35 6.23 0.19 -11.57
C SER A 35 5.06 -0.51 -10.89
N VAL A 36 4.55 -1.59 -11.46
CA VAL A 36 3.48 -2.42 -10.86
C VAL A 36 3.98 -3.84 -10.72
N ARG A 37 3.90 -4.37 -9.50
CA ARG A 37 4.22 -5.76 -9.17
C ARG A 37 2.98 -6.43 -8.61
N THR A 38 2.63 -7.60 -9.12
CA THR A 38 1.63 -8.47 -8.49
C THR A 38 2.35 -9.38 -7.51
N ASP A 39 1.93 -9.38 -6.25
CA ASP A 39 2.35 -10.37 -5.26
C ASP A 39 1.21 -11.36 -5.04
N THR A 40 1.52 -12.65 -5.16
CA THR A 40 0.65 -13.73 -4.68
C THR A 40 0.99 -13.97 -3.21
N VAL A 41 0.01 -13.82 -2.33
CA VAL A 41 0.18 -13.99 -0.88
C VAL A 41 -0.68 -15.14 -0.36
N ASN A 42 -0.15 -15.86 0.62
CA ASN A 42 -0.93 -16.83 1.39
C ASN A 42 -1.72 -16.09 2.47
N PHE A 43 -3.04 -16.12 2.33
CA PHE A 43 -4.02 -15.57 3.24
C PHE A 43 -4.80 -16.72 3.87
N ASP A 44 -4.32 -17.22 5.01
CA ASP A 44 -4.95 -18.26 5.82
C ASP A 44 -5.30 -19.53 5.02
N GLY A 45 -4.37 -19.96 4.16
CA GLY A 45 -4.50 -21.13 3.31
C GLY A 45 -5.05 -20.84 1.91
N GLN A 46 -5.51 -19.61 1.64
CA GLN A 46 -5.94 -19.18 0.33
C GLN A 46 -4.87 -18.33 -0.35
N LEU A 47 -4.57 -18.62 -1.62
CA LEU A 47 -3.73 -17.75 -2.44
C LEU A 47 -4.57 -16.60 -3.00
N ILE A 48 -4.12 -15.38 -2.78
CA ILE A 48 -4.72 -14.17 -3.36
C ILE A 48 -3.64 -13.33 -4.03
N GLU A 49 -4.02 -12.60 -5.07
CA GLU A 49 -3.13 -11.69 -5.80
C GLU A 49 -3.35 -10.24 -5.37
N ARG A 50 -2.27 -9.48 -5.26
CA ARG A 50 -2.28 -8.05 -4.95
C ARG A 50 -1.39 -7.29 -5.90
N ASP A 51 -1.98 -6.36 -6.64
CA ASP A 51 -1.22 -5.39 -7.43
C ASP A 51 -0.70 -4.27 -6.53
N ILE A 52 0.61 -4.08 -6.56
CA ILE A 52 1.33 -3.10 -5.77
C ILE A 52 1.96 -2.09 -6.71
N LEU A 53 1.56 -0.82 -6.56
CA LEU A 53 2.23 0.30 -7.21
C LEU A 53 3.51 0.64 -6.43
N LEU A 54 4.65 0.34 -7.04
CA LEU A 54 5.97 0.68 -6.51
C LEU A 54 6.30 2.12 -6.92
N HIS A 55 6.31 3.02 -5.93
CA HIS A 55 6.67 4.43 -6.11
C HIS A 55 7.98 4.72 -5.37
N LEU A 56 8.83 5.59 -5.93
CA LEU A 56 10.13 5.99 -5.36
C LEU A 56 10.04 6.75 -4.01
N GLY A 57 8.83 6.92 -3.47
CA GLY A 57 8.55 7.87 -2.39
C GLY A 57 8.50 9.31 -2.89
N ALA A 58 8.07 10.21 -2.00
CA ALA A 58 8.02 11.64 -2.26
C ALA A 58 8.28 12.39 -0.95
N VAL A 59 8.71 13.63 -1.07
CA VAL A 59 8.87 14.56 0.07
C VAL A 59 8.04 15.80 -0.18
N ALA A 60 7.56 16.39 0.90
CA ALA A 60 6.91 17.69 0.90
C ALA A 60 7.52 18.55 2.02
N VAL A 61 7.53 19.86 1.81
CA VAL A 61 8.01 20.85 2.78
C VAL A 61 6.89 21.84 3.03
N ILE A 62 6.61 22.12 4.29
CA ILE A 62 5.73 23.23 4.70
C ILE A 62 6.64 24.42 5.03
N ALA A 63 6.66 25.41 4.15
CA ALA A 63 7.40 26.65 4.37
C ALA A 63 6.45 27.71 4.95
N LEU A 64 6.74 28.15 6.17
CA LEU A 64 6.02 29.20 6.90
C LEU A 64 6.81 30.51 6.90
N ASP A 65 6.12 31.63 6.75
CA ASP A 65 6.69 32.95 7.00
C ASP A 65 6.42 33.44 8.43
N ASP A 66 6.82 34.67 8.73
CA ASP A 66 6.64 35.33 10.04
C ASP A 66 5.17 35.68 10.35
N GLN A 67 4.26 35.51 9.39
CA GLN A 67 2.82 35.73 9.52
C GLN A 67 2.02 34.42 9.51
N ASP A 68 2.68 33.27 9.71
CA ASP A 68 2.08 31.93 9.68
C ASP A 68 1.40 31.56 8.35
N ARG A 69 1.84 32.12 7.22
CA ARG A 69 1.32 31.77 5.89
C ARG A 69 2.16 30.66 5.25
N VAL A 70 1.50 29.78 4.48
CA VAL A 70 2.15 28.68 3.75
C VAL A 70 2.41 29.06 2.29
N LEU A 71 3.65 28.89 1.82
CA LEU A 71 3.98 29.00 0.39
C LEU A 71 3.41 27.81 -0.39
N LEU A 72 2.60 28.09 -1.41
CA LEU A 72 2.04 27.09 -2.33
C LEU A 72 2.53 27.31 -3.76
N ILE A 73 2.53 26.25 -4.56
CA ILE A 73 2.84 26.30 -5.99
C ILE A 73 1.58 25.99 -6.82
N ARG A 74 1.46 26.63 -7.99
CA ARG A 74 0.45 26.29 -9.01
C ARG A 74 1.10 25.41 -10.07
N GLN A 75 1.00 24.11 -9.87
CA GLN A 75 1.63 23.13 -10.74
C GLN A 75 0.57 22.43 -11.62
N TYR A 76 0.79 22.43 -12.93
CA TYR A 76 0.03 21.57 -13.85
C TYR A 76 0.30 20.10 -13.51
N ARG A 77 -0.75 19.29 -13.45
CA ARG A 77 -0.71 17.87 -13.13
C ARG A 77 -1.14 17.05 -14.33
#